data_AF-A0A2N2PTK4-F1
#
_entry.id   AF-A0A2N2PTK4-F1
#
_cell.length_a   1.000
_cell.length_b   1.000
_cell.length_c   1.000
_cell.angle_alpha   90.00
_cell.angle_beta   90.00
_cell.angle_gamma   90.00
#
_symmetry.space_group_name_H-M   'P 1'
#
loop_
_entity.id
_entity.type
_entity.pdbx_description
1 polymer ?
#
loop_
_entity_poly.entity_id
_entity_poly.type
_entity_poly.pdbx_seq_one_letter_code
_entity_poly.pdbx_strand_id
1 'polypeptide(L)' 'MDIGKSFTYMFEDPDWLRKLGIGTLVGLIGIVFSPILIGFIPLLMLMGYTLDVVRNTMDGRQYPLPEWEDWGGFLV' A
#
# COMPACT_ATOMS: atom_id res chain seq x y z
N MET A 1 -8.19 14.27 17.37
CA MET A 1 -7.99 13.73 16.01
C MET A 1 -7.93 14.91 15.06
N ASP A 2 -6.83 15.04 14.33
CA ASP A 2 -6.67 16.09 13.32
C ASP A 2 -7.08 15.51 11.96
N ILE A 3 -8.36 15.66 11.59
CA ILE A 3 -8.94 14.95 10.44
C ILE A 3 -8.25 15.34 9.13
N GLY A 4 -7.77 16.59 9.02
CA GLY A 4 -7.00 17.05 7.86
C GLY A 4 -5.73 16.23 7.63
N LYS A 5 -5.05 15.83 8.72
CA LYS A 5 -3.82 15.04 8.64
C LYS A 5 -4.06 13.65 8.06
N SER A 6 -5.23 13.06 8.27
CA SER A 6 -5.63 11.76 7.69
C SER A 6 -5.67 11.75 6.16
N PHE A 7 -5.74 12.91 5.51
CA PHE A 7 -5.72 13.01 4.04
C PHE A 7 -4.37 13.49 3.49
N THR A 8 -3.56 14.18 4.32
CA THR A 8 -2.28 14.74 3.89
C THR A 8 -1.07 13.88 4.29
N TYR A 9 -1.21 12.99 5.28
CA TYR A 9 -0.07 12.22 5.83
C TYR A 9 0.70 11.46 4.75
N MET A 10 0.01 10.94 3.72
CA MET A 10 0.67 10.19 2.66
C MET A 10 1.62 11.07 1.85
N PHE A 11 1.32 12.36 1.69
CA PHE A 11 2.15 13.31 0.95
C PHE A 11 3.31 13.88 1.78
N GLU A 12 3.35 13.62 3.10
CA GLU A 12 4.45 14.02 3.97
C GLU A 12 5.67 13.08 3.82
N ASP A 13 5.47 11.88 3.28
CA ASP A 13 6.54 10.93 2.97
C ASP A 13 7.34 11.40 1.74
N PRO A 14 8.68 11.56 1.81
CA PRO A 14 9.48 12.02 0.67
C PRO A 14 9.38 11.09 -0.56
N ASP A 15 9.12 9.80 -0.35
CA ASP A 15 9.01 8.78 -1.38
C ASP A 15 7.55 8.42 -1.71
N TRP A 16 6.58 9.24 -1.27
CA TRP A 16 5.15 8.99 -1.45
C TRP A 16 4.77 8.65 -2.90
N LEU A 17 5.35 9.39 -3.87
CA LEU A 17 5.02 9.23 -5.28
C LEU A 17 5.51 7.88 -5.81
N ARG A 18 6.69 7.43 -5.38
CA ARG A 18 7.22 6.11 -5.71
C ARG A 18 6.33 5.01 -5.13
N LYS A 19 5.97 5.12 -3.85
CA LYS A 19 5.15 4.12 -3.14
C LYS A 19 3.73 4.00 -3.72
N LEU A 20 3.07 5.14 -3.96
CA LEU A 20 1.76 5.15 -4.61
C LEU A 20 1.83 4.71 -6.07
N GLY A 21 2.89 5.08 -6.80
CA GLY A 21 3.11 4.64 -8.17
C GLY A 21 3.21 3.12 -8.28
N ILE A 22 4.00 2.50 -7.40
CA ILE A 22 4.11 1.03 -7.36
C ILE A 22 2.77 0.40 -6.97
N GLY A 23 2.10 0.88 -5.91
CA GLY A 23 0.79 0.36 -5.50
C GLY A 23 -0.26 0.46 -6.60
N THR A 24 -0.27 1.56 -7.35
CA THR A 24 -1.16 1.76 -8.50
C THR A 24 -0.89 0.74 -9.60
N LEU A 25 0.39 0.51 -9.95
CA LEU A 25 0.77 -0.47 -10.97
C LEU A 25 0.40 -1.90 -10.54
N VAL A 26 0.66 -2.27 -9.29
CA VAL A 26 0.28 -3.58 -8.73
C VAL A 26 -1.24 -3.77 -8.81
N GLY A 27 -2.02 -2.74 -8.49
CA GLY A 27 -3.47 -2.77 -8.58
C GLY A 27 -3.99 -2.91 -10.00
N LEU A 28 -3.41 -2.16 -10.94
CA LEU A 28 -3.77 -2.27 -12.36
C LEU A 28 -3.45 -3.66 -12.92
N ILE A 29 -2.28 -4.23 -12.59
CA ILE A 29 -1.95 -5.61 -12.96
C ILE A 29 -2.97 -6.57 -12.35
N GLY A 30 -3.29 -6.42 -11.07
CA GLY A 30 -4.30 -7.25 -10.41
C GLY A 30 -5.66 -7.21 -11.09
N ILE A 31 -6.15 -6.01 -11.44
CA ILE A 31 -7.44 -5.82 -12.09
C ILE A 31 -7.43 -6.39 -13.52
N VAL A 32 -6.43 -6.05 -14.33
CA VAL A 32 -6.34 -6.46 -15.74
C VAL A 32 -6.22 -7.98 -15.87
N PHE A 33 -5.43 -8.62 -15.01
CA PHE A 33 -5.23 -10.07 -15.03
C PHE A 33 -6.21 -10.84 -14.12
N SER A 34 -7.16 -10.16 -13.48
CA SER A 34 -8.19 -10.82 -12.64
C SER A 34 -9.03 -11.87 -13.39
N PRO A 35 -9.39 -11.71 -14.69
CA PRO A 35 -10.22 -12.70 -15.38
C PRO A 35 -9.55 -14.07 -15.54
N ILE A 36 -8.21 -14.13 -15.50
CA ILE A 36 -7.43 -15.38 -15.59
C ILE A 36 -7.01 -15.93 -14.22
N LEU A 37 -7.63 -15.48 -13.14
CA LEU A 37 -7.37 -15.83 -11.73
C LEU A 37 -5.97 -15.49 -11.19
N ILE A 38 -4.97 -15.24 -12.03
CA ILE A 38 -3.61 -14.84 -11.61
C ILE A 38 -3.62 -13.42 -11.01
N GLY A 39 -4.52 -12.54 -11.47
CA GLY A 39 -4.64 -11.17 -10.97
C GLY A 39 -5.07 -11.05 -9.50
N PHE A 40 -5.54 -12.13 -8.86
CA PHE A 40 -5.88 -12.09 -7.44
C PHE A 40 -4.66 -11.95 -6.53
N ILE A 41 -3.49 -12.46 -6.92
CA ILE A 41 -2.28 -12.37 -6.09
C ILE A 41 -1.84 -10.91 -5.86
N PRO A 42 -1.68 -10.07 -6.91
CA PRO A 42 -1.42 -8.64 -6.73
C PRO A 42 -2.46 -7.91 -5.86
N LEU A 43 -3.73 -8.30 -5.97
CA LEU A 43 -4.81 -7.67 -5.18
C LEU A 43 -4.73 -8.06 -3.70
N LEU A 44 -4.42 -9.32 -3.38
CA LEU A 44 -4.18 -9.76 -2.01
C LEU A 44 -2.98 -9.05 -1.38
N MET A 45 -1.91 -8.89 -2.16
CA MET A 45 -0.73 -8.14 -1.73
C MET A 45 -1.05 -6.67 -1.42
N LEU A 46 -1.90 -6.01 -2.21
CA LEU A 46 -2.37 -4.65 -1.90
C LEU A 46 -3.20 -4.59 -0.62
N MET A 47 -3.95 -5.65 -0.30
CA MET A 47 -4.66 -5.74 0.97
C MET A 47 -3.67 -5.83 2.13
N GLY A 48 -2.64 -6.68 2.03
CA GLY A 48 -1.55 -6.75 3.02
C GLY A 48 -0.83 -5.43 3.21
N TYR A 49 -0.48 -4.75 2.12
CA TYR A 49 0.10 -3.40 2.16
C TYR A 49 -0.80 -2.42 2.93
N THR A 50 -2.12 -2.48 2.71
CA THR A 50 -3.08 -1.62 3.42
C THR A 50 -3.13 -1.94 4.91
N LEU A 51 -3.05 -3.22 5.30
CA LEU A 51 -2.99 -3.62 6.71
C LEU A 51 -1.73 -3.07 7.39
N ASP A 52 -0.59 -3.10 6.69
CA ASP A 52 0.65 -2.54 7.23
C ASP A 52 0.62 -1.01 7.31
N VAL A 53 -0.04 -0.31 6.37
CA VAL A 53 -0.32 1.14 6.51
C VAL A 53 -1.13 1.39 7.77
N VAL A 54 -2.18 0.62 8.03
CA VAL A 54 -3.01 0.76 9.23
C VAL A 54 -2.18 0.49 10.49
N ARG A 55 -1.39 -0.59 10.53
CA ARG A 55 -0.49 -0.90 11.65
C ARG A 55 0.52 0.21 11.90
N ASN A 56 1.22 0.67 10.86
CA ASN A 56 2.19 1.77 10.99
C ASN A 56 1.54 3.06 11.48
N THR A 57 0.31 3.34 11.05
CA THR A 57 -0.47 4.48 11.51
C THR A 57 -0.84 4.34 12.99
N MET A 58 -1.27 3.15 13.42
CA MET A 58 -1.57 2.85 14.81
C MET A 58 -0.32 2.95 15.70
N ASP A 59 0.84 2.53 15.19
CA ASP A 59 2.14 2.62 15.88
C ASP A 59 2.72 4.05 15.88
N GLY A 60 2.06 5.01 15.23
CA GLY A 60 2.50 6.40 15.18
C GLY A 60 3.80 6.61 14.39
N ARG A 61 4.09 5.74 13.41
CA ARG A 61 5.26 5.89 12.53
C ARG A 61 5.18 7.22 11.78
N GLN A 62 6.33 7.90 11.66
CA GLN A 62 6.44 9.18 10.95
C GLN A 62 6.01 9.05 9.48
N TYR A 63 6.41 7.95 8.82
CA TYR A 63 6.04 7.62 7.45
C TYR A 63 5.30 6.28 7.43
N PRO A 64 3.96 6.29 7.38
CA PRO A 64 3.19 5.07 7.55
C PRO A 64 3.10 4.20 6.28
N LEU A 65 3.46 4.73 5.11
CA LEU A 65 3.49 3.97 3.85
C LEU A 65 4.65 2.96 3.85
N PRO A 66 4.37 1.64 3.78
CA PRO A 66 5.40 0.61 3.73
C PRO A 66 6.31 0.75 2.49
N GLU A 67 7.53 0.27 2.63
CA GLU A 67 8.44 0.10 1.49
C GLU A 67 8.09 -1.14 0.68
N TRP A 68 8.31 -1.09 -0.64
CA TRP A 68 8.10 -2.21 -1.55
C TRP A 68 9.34 -3.12 -1.64
N GLU A 69 9.89 -3.50 -0.49
CA GLU A 69 11.09 -4.35 -0.40
C GLU A 69 10.74 -5.79 -0.06
N ASP A 70 9.75 -6.00 0.83
CA ASP A 70 9.29 -7.33 1.25
C ASP A 70 7.93 -7.69 0.63
N TRP A 71 7.97 -8.09 -0.64
CA TRP A 71 6.79 -8.51 -1.40
C TRP A 71 6.11 -9.75 -0.80
N GLY A 72 6.88 -10.63 -0.16
CA GLY A 72 6.36 -11.86 0.47
C GLY A 72 5.60 -11.56 1.75
N GLY A 73 6.08 -10.60 2.55
CA GLY A 73 5.44 -10.17 3.79
C GLY A 73 4.00 -9.69 3.63
N PHE A 74 3.66 -9.11 2.47
CA PHE A 74 2.29 -8.66 2.20
C PHE A 74 1.26 -9.79 1.95
N LEU A 75 1.72 -11.04 1.80
CA LEU A 75 0.86 -12.21 1.61
C LEU A 75 0.64 -13.03 2.88
N VAL A 76 1.32 -12.68 3.98
CA VAL A 76 1.35 -13.46 5.25
C VAL A 76 0.78 -12.63 6.40
#